data_AF-A0A3D4ZP63-F1
#
_entry.id   AF-A0A3D4ZP63-F1
#
_cell.length_a   1.000
_cell.length_b   1.000
_cell.length_c   1.000
_cell.angle_alpha   90.00
_cell.angle_beta   90.00
_cell.angle_gamma   90.00
#
_symmetry.space_group_name_H-M   'P 1'
#
loop_
_entity.id
_entity.type
_entity.pdbx_description
1 polymer ?
#
loop_
_entity_poly.entity_id
_entity_poly.type
_entity_poly.pdbx_seq_one_letter_code
_entity_poly.pdbx_strand_id
1 'polypeptide(L)'
;MKHAKKIVLLMLALCLALCLTACGSQKENTDDSNSPSNTESDASSADAEESTDTSAQKPVLLVVSFGSSYNETRDLTIGAIEKALQNAYPDYEVRRAFTAQTIIDILKEREGLEIDNVTEAMSRMVIDGVKEVVIQPTHVMPGAEYDDMIAEISLYASQFERFQVGDPLLIKDSDYDALIASLLEETASYNNEDTAIVYMGHGTHHEANSTYATLQEKLTAAGHTNYFIGTVEATPSMDDVLALVKDSGAKKVVLLPLMIVAGDHATNDMAGNEEDSWKTAFINAGYEVECVLKGLGQYDGVQKLIIQHTAEAMNAPDPLSTSQIKDGTYEINVESSSSMFKIVKCVLTVKEGSMNAVITMSGDGYNQLYMGTGEEALNASADTYIPSVLDADGAVTFTIPLDTLNVEMDCAAWSIKKEKWYDRTLIFLSDSIPADAITVE
;
A
#
# COMPACT_ATOMS: atom_id res chain seq x y z
N MET A 1 8.45 10.95 -46.86
CA MET A 1 7.75 12.24 -47.08
C MET A 1 7.03 12.58 -45.78
N LYS A 2 7.68 13.37 -44.91
CA LYS A 2 7.29 14.74 -44.53
C LYS A 2 5.87 14.88 -43.96
N HIS A 3 5.84 14.95 -42.63
CA HIS A 3 5.08 15.85 -41.73
C HIS A 3 3.56 15.98 -41.85
N ALA A 4 2.88 15.81 -40.71
CA ALA A 4 2.09 16.90 -40.12
C ALA A 4 1.99 16.72 -38.59
N LYS A 5 2.39 17.76 -37.86
CA LYS A 5 2.39 17.88 -36.40
C LYS A 5 1.05 18.47 -35.90
N LYS A 6 0.67 18.06 -34.69
CA LYS A 6 -0.28 18.74 -33.79
C LYS A 6 0.19 20.18 -33.50
N ILE A 7 -0.75 21.12 -33.39
CA ILE A 7 -0.79 22.31 -32.49
C ILE A 7 -2.21 22.88 -32.60
N VAL A 8 -2.94 22.96 -31.48
CA VAL A 8 -4.10 23.85 -31.33
C VAL A 8 -3.87 24.61 -30.03
N LEU A 9 -3.61 25.91 -30.17
CA LEU A 9 -3.59 26.92 -29.12
C LEU A 9 -4.59 27.99 -29.58
N LEU A 10 -5.63 28.27 -28.79
CA LEU A 10 -6.50 29.41 -29.03
C LEU A 10 -6.69 30.17 -27.71
N MET A 11 -5.90 31.22 -27.52
CA MET A 11 -6.24 32.35 -26.67
C MET A 11 -7.24 33.23 -27.43
N LEU A 12 -8.31 33.67 -26.76
CA LEU A 12 -9.05 34.85 -27.17
C LEU A 12 -9.23 35.77 -25.95
N ALA A 13 -8.55 36.90 -25.99
CA ALA A 13 -8.79 38.06 -25.13
C ALA A 13 -9.29 39.22 -26.00
N LEU A 14 -10.36 39.88 -25.57
CA LEU A 14 -10.71 41.28 -25.90
C LEU A 14 -11.80 41.72 -24.89
N CYS A 15 -11.48 42.58 -23.90
CA CYS A 15 -11.53 44.06 -23.94
C CYS A 15 -12.93 44.59 -24.30
N LEU A 16 -13.55 45.60 -23.68
CA LEU A 16 -13.15 46.80 -22.93
C LEU A 16 -14.50 47.38 -22.38
N ALA A 17 -14.70 47.63 -21.09
CA ALA A 17 -14.47 48.89 -20.35
C ALA A 17 -15.64 49.90 -20.27
N LEU A 18 -15.54 50.70 -19.18
CA LEU A 18 -16.17 52.00 -18.86
C LEU A 18 -17.54 51.90 -18.15
N CYS A 19 -17.86 52.63 -17.07
CA CYS A 19 -17.13 53.62 -16.28
C CYS A 19 -17.93 53.95 -14.98
N LEU A 20 -17.21 54.19 -13.87
CA LEU A 20 -17.29 55.35 -12.95
C LEU A 20 -18.68 55.91 -12.57
N THR A 21 -19.08 56.00 -11.29
CA THR A 21 -18.81 57.08 -10.27
C THR A 21 -20.09 57.14 -9.38
N ALA A 22 -20.18 57.63 -8.13
CA ALA A 22 -19.31 58.18 -7.11
C ALA A 22 -20.15 58.36 -5.80
N CYS A 23 -19.44 58.42 -4.67
CA CYS A 23 -19.64 59.21 -3.43
C CYS A 23 -21.01 59.33 -2.72
N GLY A 24 -20.97 59.13 -1.39
CA GLY A 24 -21.93 59.69 -0.45
C GLY A 24 -21.53 59.44 1.01
N SER A 25 -20.99 60.46 1.66
CA SER A 25 -20.48 60.44 3.05
C SER A 25 -21.54 60.86 4.08
N GLN A 26 -21.21 60.55 5.34
CA GLN A 26 -21.47 61.27 6.59
C GLN A 26 -22.60 60.86 7.55
N LYS A 27 -22.18 60.86 8.82
CA LYS A 27 -22.81 60.58 10.12
C LYS A 27 -23.89 61.59 10.50
N GLU A 28 -24.81 61.17 11.38
CA GLU A 28 -25.21 61.97 12.54
C GLU A 28 -25.71 61.09 13.71
N ASN A 29 -25.46 61.57 14.93
CA ASN A 29 -25.68 60.96 16.25
C ASN A 29 -27.09 61.25 16.80
N THR A 30 -27.52 60.49 17.82
CA THR A 30 -28.14 60.95 19.10
C THR A 30 -28.36 59.68 19.96
N ASP A 31 -27.71 59.43 21.09
CA ASP A 31 -27.59 60.07 22.43
C ASP A 31 -28.40 59.31 23.51
N ASP A 32 -27.98 59.53 24.77
CA ASP A 32 -28.48 59.03 26.06
C ASP A 32 -28.04 57.64 26.55
N SER A 33 -27.52 57.44 27.76
CA SER A 33 -27.07 58.37 28.81
C SER A 33 -26.34 57.59 29.92
N ASN A 34 -25.47 58.32 30.63
CA ASN A 34 -25.15 58.24 32.07
C ASN A 34 -23.74 57.73 32.51
N SER A 35 -23.03 58.69 33.12
CA SER A 35 -21.68 58.71 33.72
C SER A 35 -21.81 58.59 35.27
N PRO A 36 -20.78 58.79 36.14
CA PRO A 36 -19.32 58.84 35.95
C PRO A 36 -18.48 58.11 37.05
N SER A 37 -17.18 57.98 36.80
CA SER A 37 -16.06 58.56 37.59
C SER A 37 -14.89 57.63 37.94
N ASN A 38 -13.70 58.09 37.50
CA ASN A 38 -12.38 58.13 38.15
C ASN A 38 -11.76 56.79 38.62
N THR A 39 -10.49 56.45 38.41
CA THR A 39 -9.26 57.26 38.30
C THR A 39 -8.11 56.35 37.79
N GLU A 40 -6.98 56.98 37.50
CA GLU A 40 -5.75 56.53 36.84
C GLU A 40 -5.01 55.28 37.40
N SER A 41 -4.26 54.65 36.49
CA SER A 41 -2.93 54.01 36.64
C SER A 41 -2.67 53.03 37.78
N ASP A 42 -2.35 51.78 37.44
CA ASP A 42 -0.97 51.30 37.62
C ASP A 42 -0.69 50.01 36.83
N ALA A 43 0.55 49.91 36.35
CA ALA A 43 1.08 48.74 35.68
C ALA A 43 1.43 47.66 36.71
N SER A 44 0.98 46.42 36.48
CA SER A 44 1.72 45.25 36.93
C SER A 44 1.40 44.05 36.05
N SER A 45 2.47 43.49 35.50
CA SER A 45 2.57 42.19 34.85
C SER A 45 1.96 41.10 35.72
N ALA A 46 0.97 40.38 35.20
CA ALA A 46 0.55 39.10 35.72
C ALA A 46 0.96 38.04 34.70
N ASP A 47 1.83 37.16 35.15
CA ASP A 47 2.38 36.02 34.43
C ASP A 47 1.27 35.20 33.78
N ALA A 48 1.40 34.98 32.47
CA ALA A 48 0.70 33.90 31.79
C ALA A 48 1.37 32.60 32.23
N GLU A 49 0.75 31.90 33.18
CA GLU A 49 1.08 30.51 33.45
C GLU A 49 0.79 29.70 32.18
N GLU A 50 1.87 29.38 31.49
CA GLU A 50 1.93 28.40 30.43
C GLU A 50 1.53 27.04 31.02
N SER A 51 0.27 26.67 30.83
CA SER A 51 -0.24 25.35 31.14
C SER A 51 0.48 24.34 30.24
N THR A 52 1.56 23.77 30.76
CA THR A 52 2.22 22.59 30.21
C THR A 52 1.33 21.39 30.45
N ASP A 53 0.24 21.29 29.68
CA ASP A 53 -0.52 20.06 29.54
C ASP A 53 0.36 19.07 28.78
N THR A 54 1.14 18.31 29.54
CA THR A 54 2.00 17.23 29.06
C THR A 54 1.14 15.98 28.83
N SER A 55 0.08 16.09 28.03
CA SER A 55 -0.49 14.91 27.41
C SER A 55 0.56 14.39 26.44
N ALA A 56 1.16 13.22 26.73
CA ALA A 56 2.07 12.57 25.80
C ALA A 56 1.39 12.52 24.43
N GLN A 57 2.05 13.10 23.42
CA GLN A 57 1.50 13.16 22.07
C GLN A 57 1.26 11.74 21.58
N LYS A 58 0.03 11.47 21.11
CA LYS A 58 -0.32 10.14 20.61
C LYS A 58 0.56 9.77 19.41
N PRO A 59 1.00 8.52 19.28
CA PRO A 59 1.60 8.06 18.04
C PRO A 59 0.57 8.14 16.90
N VAL A 60 1.04 8.35 15.68
CA VAL A 60 0.16 8.53 14.51
C VAL A 60 0.14 7.26 13.67
N LEU A 61 -1.07 6.85 13.26
CA LEU A 61 -1.29 5.86 12.21
C LEU A 61 -1.76 6.60 10.95
N LEU A 62 -0.85 6.79 10.00
CA LEU A 62 -1.16 7.41 8.72
C LEU A 62 -1.67 6.35 7.74
N VAL A 63 -2.95 6.43 7.37
CA VAL A 63 -3.55 5.56 6.35
C VAL A 63 -3.42 6.23 4.99
N VAL A 64 -2.69 5.58 4.07
CA VAL A 64 -2.40 6.11 2.74
C VAL A 64 -3.17 5.32 1.70
N SER A 65 -4.02 5.99 0.92
CA SER A 65 -4.82 5.35 -0.13
C SER A 65 -4.60 6.03 -1.46
N PHE A 66 -4.88 5.36 -2.59
CA PHE A 66 -4.97 6.04 -3.88
C PHE A 66 -5.94 7.23 -3.82
N GLY A 67 -7.10 6.98 -3.20
CA GLY A 67 -8.17 7.95 -3.00
C GLY A 67 -9.35 7.70 -3.92
N SER A 68 -10.44 8.44 -3.69
CA SER A 68 -11.56 8.46 -4.63
C SER A 68 -12.34 9.76 -4.57
N SER A 69 -12.71 10.25 -5.77
CA SER A 69 -13.60 11.38 -5.94
C SER A 69 -15.08 10.96 -5.92
N TYR A 70 -15.42 9.74 -5.52
CA TYR A 70 -16.80 9.28 -5.39
C TYR A 70 -17.13 9.13 -3.90
N ASN A 71 -17.98 10.01 -3.37
CA ASN A 71 -18.18 10.18 -1.93
C ASN A 71 -18.69 8.91 -1.23
N GLU A 72 -19.74 8.29 -1.76
CA GLU A 72 -20.35 7.11 -1.15
C GLU A 72 -19.37 5.94 -1.04
N THR A 73 -18.71 5.58 -2.14
CA THR A 73 -17.74 4.48 -2.14
C THR A 73 -16.50 4.82 -1.31
N ARG A 74 -16.04 6.09 -1.30
CA ARG A 74 -14.93 6.53 -0.42
C ARG A 74 -15.26 6.29 1.05
N ASP A 75 -16.44 6.67 1.50
CA ASP A 75 -16.84 6.52 2.90
C ASP A 75 -17.06 5.04 3.27
N LEU A 76 -17.67 4.26 2.36
CA LEU A 76 -17.91 2.83 2.55
C LEU A 76 -16.63 1.97 2.52
N THR A 77 -15.56 2.43 1.89
CA THR A 77 -14.31 1.67 1.72
C THR A 77 -13.16 2.26 2.53
N ILE A 78 -12.57 3.36 2.08
CA ILE A 78 -11.45 4.05 2.75
C ILE A 78 -11.87 4.46 4.17
N GLY A 79 -13.03 5.12 4.31
CA GLY A 79 -13.55 5.52 5.63
C GLY A 79 -13.85 4.32 6.54
N ALA A 80 -14.26 3.18 5.98
CA ALA A 80 -14.48 1.96 6.74
C ALA A 80 -13.16 1.33 7.22
N ILE A 81 -12.13 1.28 6.38
CA ILE A 81 -10.79 0.83 6.74
C ILE A 81 -10.21 1.71 7.86
N GLU A 82 -10.24 3.03 7.70
CA GLU A 82 -9.74 3.98 8.70
C GLU A 82 -10.46 3.83 10.04
N LYS A 83 -11.79 3.64 10.01
CA LYS A 83 -12.58 3.39 11.21
C LYS A 83 -12.22 2.06 11.86
N ALA A 84 -12.01 1.01 11.07
CA ALA A 84 -11.60 -0.30 11.56
C ALA A 84 -10.22 -0.22 12.23
N LEU A 85 -9.26 0.48 11.62
CA LEU A 85 -7.94 0.75 12.18
C LEU A 85 -8.03 1.59 13.46
N GLN A 86 -8.82 2.65 13.48
CA GLN A 86 -9.02 3.48 14.68
C GLN A 86 -9.62 2.68 15.84
N ASN A 87 -10.52 1.74 15.55
CA ASN A 87 -11.10 0.85 16.57
C ASN A 87 -10.08 -0.19 17.07
N ALA A 88 -9.22 -0.71 16.19
CA ALA A 88 -8.17 -1.66 16.56
C ALA A 88 -7.05 -1.00 17.38
N TYR A 89 -6.75 0.27 17.11
CA TYR A 89 -5.65 1.03 17.69
C TYR A 89 -6.13 2.36 18.30
N PRO A 90 -6.92 2.35 19.39
CA PRO A 90 -7.52 3.55 19.99
C PRO A 90 -6.49 4.54 20.60
N ASP A 91 -5.28 4.03 20.88
CA ASP A 91 -4.17 4.81 21.41
C ASP A 91 -3.42 5.58 20.33
N TYR A 92 -3.64 5.25 19.05
CA TYR A 92 -3.11 5.98 17.91
C TYR A 92 -4.11 7.05 17.42
N GLU A 93 -3.57 8.16 16.94
CA GLU A 93 -4.31 9.11 16.12
C GLU A 93 -4.29 8.65 14.66
N VAL A 94 -5.46 8.31 14.09
CA VAL A 94 -5.55 7.93 12.68
C VAL A 94 -5.63 9.18 11.80
N ARG A 95 -4.69 9.32 10.87
CA ARG A 95 -4.66 10.37 9.83
C ARG A 95 -4.82 9.77 8.44
N ARG A 96 -5.22 10.59 7.47
CA ARG A 96 -5.43 10.22 6.07
C ARG A 96 -4.46 10.97 5.17
N ALA A 97 -3.92 10.29 4.18
CA ALA A 97 -3.33 10.91 2.99
C ALA A 97 -3.76 10.17 1.72
N PHE A 98 -3.84 10.91 0.60
CA PHE A 98 -4.04 10.32 -0.73
C PHE A 98 -2.80 10.44 -1.61
N THR A 99 -2.54 9.44 -2.45
CA THR A 99 -1.45 9.49 -3.44
C THR A 99 -1.87 10.20 -4.73
N ALA A 100 -3.15 10.13 -5.12
CA ALA A 100 -3.62 10.71 -6.38
C ALA A 100 -3.94 12.22 -6.27
N GLN A 101 -2.99 13.07 -6.70
CA GLN A 101 -3.18 14.54 -6.68
C GLN A 101 -4.43 14.99 -7.46
N THR A 102 -4.75 14.35 -8.59
CA THR A 102 -5.97 14.66 -9.34
C THR A 102 -7.24 14.46 -8.52
N ILE A 103 -7.29 13.42 -7.67
CA ILE A 103 -8.43 13.17 -6.80
C ILE A 103 -8.51 14.26 -5.70
N ILE A 104 -7.37 14.62 -5.11
CA ILE A 104 -7.29 15.69 -4.11
C ILE A 104 -7.81 17.01 -4.69
N ASP A 105 -7.35 17.38 -5.90
CA ASP A 105 -7.77 18.60 -6.58
C ASP A 105 -9.28 18.62 -6.86
N ILE A 106 -9.83 17.49 -7.34
CA ILE A 106 -11.28 17.35 -7.58
C ILE A 106 -12.08 17.56 -6.29
N LEU A 107 -11.63 16.98 -5.17
CA LEU A 107 -12.33 17.08 -3.89
C LEU A 107 -12.27 18.49 -3.31
N LYS A 108 -11.12 19.15 -3.45
CA LYS A 108 -10.96 20.56 -3.05
C LYS A 108 -11.84 21.49 -3.89
N GLU A 109 -11.84 21.35 -5.21
CA GLU A 109 -12.62 22.21 -6.10
C GLU A 109 -14.13 21.99 -5.97
N ARG A 110 -14.57 20.73 -5.95
CA ARG A 110 -16.00 20.38 -5.96
C ARG A 110 -16.65 20.55 -4.59
N GLU A 111 -15.93 20.25 -3.51
CA GLU A 111 -16.53 20.12 -2.16
C GLU A 111 -15.83 20.97 -1.09
N GLY A 112 -14.70 21.60 -1.41
CA GLY A 112 -13.89 22.30 -0.41
C GLY A 112 -13.24 21.36 0.61
N LEU A 113 -13.15 20.06 0.30
CA LEU A 113 -12.49 19.08 1.16
C LEU A 113 -10.99 19.16 0.96
N GLU A 114 -10.27 19.50 2.04
CA GLU A 114 -8.81 19.50 2.06
C GLU A 114 -8.32 18.14 2.56
N ILE A 115 -7.71 17.38 1.65
CA ILE A 115 -7.07 16.10 1.95
C ILE A 115 -5.60 16.26 1.61
N ASP A 116 -4.74 15.86 2.53
CA ASP A 116 -3.31 15.95 2.34
C ASP A 116 -2.85 14.91 1.32
N ASN A 117 -1.93 15.33 0.44
CA ASN A 117 -1.08 14.35 -0.23
C ASN A 117 -0.03 13.79 0.74
N VAL A 118 0.76 12.81 0.29
CA VAL A 118 1.78 12.16 1.13
C VAL A 118 2.78 13.17 1.69
N THR A 119 3.40 14.02 0.85
CA THR A 119 4.35 15.06 1.29
C THR A 119 3.73 16.01 2.32
N GLU A 120 2.50 16.47 2.10
CA GLU A 120 1.80 17.37 3.01
C GLU A 120 1.54 16.69 4.36
N ALA A 121 1.09 15.45 4.35
CA ALA A 121 0.85 14.68 5.57
C ALA A 121 2.15 14.45 6.36
N MET A 122 3.22 14.03 5.68
CA MET A 122 4.54 13.84 6.30
C MET A 122 5.09 15.15 6.89
N SER A 123 5.03 16.24 6.12
CA SER A 123 5.48 17.56 6.56
C SER A 123 4.68 18.06 7.76
N ARG A 124 3.35 17.88 7.76
CA ARG A 124 2.51 18.28 8.89
C ARG A 124 2.79 17.46 10.13
N MET A 125 2.99 16.14 10.02
CA MET A 125 3.37 15.32 11.18
C MET A 125 4.68 15.78 11.81
N VAL A 126 5.68 16.14 11.00
CA VAL A 126 6.94 16.73 11.50
C VAL A 126 6.68 18.07 12.20
N ILE A 127 5.90 18.95 11.60
CA ILE A 127 5.55 20.26 12.18
C ILE A 127 4.79 20.11 13.51
N ASP A 128 3.89 19.13 13.57
CA ASP A 128 3.10 18.81 14.76
C ASP A 128 3.94 18.15 15.86
N GLY A 129 5.20 17.78 15.58
CA GLY A 129 6.11 17.18 16.56
C GLY A 129 5.89 15.68 16.78
N VAL A 130 5.18 14.99 15.88
CA VAL A 130 4.90 13.56 15.97
C VAL A 130 6.20 12.77 16.08
N LYS A 131 6.30 11.92 17.11
CA LYS A 131 7.50 11.13 17.40
C LYS A 131 7.49 9.75 16.79
N GLU A 132 6.34 9.11 16.82
CA GLU A 132 6.16 7.76 16.31
C GLU A 132 5.08 7.76 15.24
N VAL A 133 5.41 7.21 14.08
CA VAL A 133 4.48 7.07 12.96
C VAL A 133 4.51 5.65 12.41
N VAL A 134 3.32 5.11 12.20
CA VAL A 134 3.09 3.89 11.42
C VAL A 134 2.31 4.29 10.18
N ILE A 135 2.80 3.92 9.01
CA ILE A 135 2.19 4.25 7.72
C ILE A 135 1.58 2.97 7.17
N GLN A 136 0.25 2.91 7.06
CA GLN A 136 -0.44 1.77 6.48
C GLN A 136 -0.97 2.14 5.08
N PRO A 137 -0.33 1.64 4.00
CA PRO A 137 -0.89 1.74 2.66
C PRO A 137 -2.14 0.85 2.54
N THR A 138 -3.09 1.27 1.71
CA THR A 138 -4.25 0.44 1.33
C THR A 138 -4.09 -0.15 -0.08
N HIS A 139 -2.96 0.07 -0.77
CA HIS A 139 -2.74 -0.47 -2.11
C HIS A 139 -2.92 -2.00 -2.15
N VAL A 140 -3.41 -2.52 -3.28
CA VAL A 140 -3.63 -3.98 -3.44
C VAL A 140 -2.31 -4.75 -3.55
N MET A 141 -1.27 -4.11 -4.09
CA MET A 141 0.03 -4.71 -4.40
C MET A 141 1.11 -3.63 -4.36
N PRO A 142 2.41 -3.99 -4.25
CA PRO A 142 3.54 -3.06 -4.33
C PRO A 142 3.79 -2.66 -5.80
N GLY A 143 2.87 -1.90 -6.38
CA GLY A 143 3.00 -1.34 -7.73
C GLY A 143 3.71 0.01 -7.73
N ALA A 144 3.82 0.64 -8.92
CA ALA A 144 4.48 1.94 -9.07
C ALA A 144 3.99 3.02 -8.09
N GLU A 145 2.68 3.07 -7.79
CA GLU A 145 2.13 4.03 -6.81
C GLU A 145 2.63 3.78 -5.38
N TYR A 146 2.84 2.52 -5.02
CA TYR A 146 3.42 2.14 -3.74
C TYR A 146 4.89 2.54 -3.71
N ASP A 147 5.65 2.25 -4.78
CA ASP A 147 7.07 2.59 -4.85
C ASP A 147 7.31 4.11 -4.77
N ASP A 148 6.50 4.90 -5.48
CA ASP A 148 6.53 6.36 -5.42
C ASP A 148 6.24 6.86 -4.00
N MET A 149 5.22 6.30 -3.33
CA MET A 149 4.91 6.62 -1.94
C MET A 149 6.08 6.24 -1.01
N ILE A 150 6.67 5.04 -1.15
CA ILE A 150 7.82 4.61 -0.33
C ILE A 150 8.99 5.57 -0.51
N ALA A 151 9.31 5.96 -1.74
CA ALA A 151 10.38 6.90 -2.03
C ALA A 151 10.12 8.27 -1.38
N GLU A 152 8.88 8.73 -1.38
CA GLU A 152 8.47 10.02 -0.81
C GLU A 152 8.52 10.04 0.73
N ILE A 153 7.96 9.01 1.39
CA ILE A 153 7.95 8.94 2.87
C ILE A 153 9.36 8.69 3.45
N SER A 154 10.22 7.97 2.72
CA SER A 154 11.58 7.63 3.16
C SER A 154 12.45 8.87 3.41
N LEU A 155 12.16 9.99 2.73
CA LEU A 155 12.83 11.28 2.94
C LEU A 155 12.62 11.85 4.36
N TYR A 156 11.61 11.37 5.08
CA TYR A 156 11.24 11.86 6.40
C TYR A 156 11.60 10.91 7.53
N ALA A 157 12.04 9.68 7.25
CA ALA A 157 12.21 8.63 8.26
C ALA A 157 13.07 9.07 9.45
N SER A 158 14.18 9.78 9.20
CA SER A 158 15.10 10.26 10.25
C SER A 158 14.55 11.40 11.12
N GLN A 159 13.36 11.92 10.81
CA GLN A 159 12.70 12.98 11.58
C GLN A 159 11.74 12.42 12.64
N PHE A 160 11.52 11.12 12.64
CA PHE A 160 10.71 10.40 13.63
C PHE A 160 11.63 9.55 14.53
N GLU A 161 11.23 9.38 15.80
CA GLU A 161 11.89 8.47 16.74
C GLU A 161 11.56 7.00 16.39
N ARG A 162 10.35 6.75 15.87
CA ARG A 162 9.93 5.46 15.31
C ARG A 162 9.18 5.68 14.00
N PHE A 163 9.62 4.99 12.95
CA PHE A 163 9.05 5.08 11.61
C PHE A 163 8.87 3.68 11.06
N GLN A 164 7.61 3.25 10.90
CA GLN A 164 7.28 1.91 10.42
C GLN A 164 6.28 2.00 9.28
N VAL A 165 6.36 1.06 8.34
CA VAL A 165 5.48 0.98 7.17
C VAL A 165 4.88 -0.42 7.13
N GLY A 166 3.56 -0.50 6.99
CA GLY A 166 2.85 -1.76 6.80
C GLY A 166 2.85 -2.18 5.34
N ASP A 167 2.70 -3.49 5.13
CA ASP A 167 2.60 -4.07 3.80
C ASP A 167 1.31 -3.63 3.08
N PRO A 168 1.33 -3.53 1.74
CA PRO A 168 0.10 -3.49 0.94
C PRO A 168 -0.63 -4.85 1.00
N LEU A 169 -1.84 -4.92 0.45
CA LEU A 169 -2.76 -6.04 0.68
C LEU A 169 -2.21 -7.42 0.30
N LEU A 170 -1.37 -7.53 -0.73
CA LEU A 170 -0.84 -8.80 -1.24
C LEU A 170 0.67 -8.75 -1.40
N ILE A 171 1.40 -9.26 -0.41
CA ILE A 171 2.86 -9.42 -0.43
C ILE A 171 3.26 -10.89 -0.30
N LYS A 172 2.77 -11.56 0.74
CA LYS A 172 3.17 -12.93 1.11
C LYS A 172 2.09 -13.95 0.82
N ASP A 173 2.49 -15.22 0.71
CA ASP A 173 1.58 -16.33 0.42
C ASP A 173 0.32 -16.35 1.29
N SER A 174 0.45 -16.01 2.58
CA SER A 174 -0.67 -15.96 3.53
C SER A 174 -1.68 -14.85 3.24
N ASP A 175 -1.26 -13.74 2.63
CA ASP A 175 -2.15 -12.64 2.27
C ASP A 175 -3.09 -13.06 1.15
N TYR A 176 -2.56 -13.78 0.16
CA TYR A 176 -3.38 -14.35 -0.91
C TYR A 176 -4.39 -15.35 -0.35
N ASP A 177 -3.97 -16.22 0.57
CA ASP A 177 -4.86 -17.20 1.19
C ASP A 177 -5.98 -16.50 1.98
N ALA A 178 -5.65 -15.43 2.73
CA ALA A 178 -6.60 -14.62 3.47
C ALA A 178 -7.57 -13.84 2.54
N LEU A 179 -7.05 -13.24 1.47
CA LEU A 179 -7.88 -12.56 0.48
C LEU A 179 -8.83 -13.55 -0.20
N ILE A 180 -8.33 -14.71 -0.66
CA ILE A 180 -9.16 -15.76 -1.27
C ILE A 180 -10.29 -16.17 -0.31
N ALA A 181 -9.99 -16.41 0.96
CA ALA A 181 -11.02 -16.73 1.95
C ALA A 181 -12.09 -15.62 2.05
N SER A 182 -11.67 -14.35 2.06
CA SER A 182 -12.60 -13.21 2.06
C SER A 182 -13.43 -13.11 0.79
N LEU A 183 -12.83 -13.32 -0.39
CA LEU A 183 -13.55 -13.28 -1.67
C LEU A 183 -14.61 -14.38 -1.75
N LEU A 184 -14.28 -15.59 -1.29
CA LEU A 184 -15.20 -16.73 -1.26
C LEU A 184 -16.37 -16.50 -0.31
N GLU A 185 -16.12 -15.95 0.88
CA GLU A 185 -17.17 -15.59 1.83
C GLU A 185 -18.13 -14.55 1.25
N GLU A 186 -17.59 -13.48 0.69
CA GLU A 186 -18.36 -12.38 0.09
C GLU A 186 -19.15 -12.81 -1.14
N THR A 187 -18.68 -13.83 -1.86
CA THR A 187 -19.33 -14.32 -3.08
C THR A 187 -20.12 -15.61 -2.92
N ALA A 188 -20.24 -16.14 -1.70
CA ALA A 188 -20.90 -17.41 -1.44
C ALA A 188 -22.36 -17.45 -1.92
N SER A 189 -23.08 -16.31 -1.87
CA SER A 189 -24.47 -16.20 -2.35
C SER A 189 -24.59 -16.19 -3.88
N TYR A 190 -23.53 -15.83 -4.59
CA TYR A 190 -23.47 -15.76 -6.04
C TYR A 190 -22.92 -17.05 -6.66
N ASN A 191 -22.04 -17.76 -5.94
CA ASN A 191 -21.33 -18.93 -6.43
C ASN A 191 -22.23 -20.18 -6.54
N ASN A 192 -22.70 -20.47 -7.76
CA ASN A 192 -23.51 -21.64 -8.10
C ASN A 192 -22.95 -22.36 -9.35
N GLU A 193 -23.42 -23.59 -9.64
CA GLU A 193 -22.87 -24.47 -10.68
C GLU A 193 -22.77 -23.86 -12.10
N ASP A 194 -23.61 -22.87 -12.43
CA ASP A 194 -23.65 -22.23 -13.75
C ASP A 194 -23.08 -20.79 -13.74
N THR A 195 -22.43 -20.36 -12.66
CA THR A 195 -21.96 -18.98 -12.48
C THR A 195 -20.43 -18.87 -12.49
N ALA A 196 -19.94 -17.97 -13.33
CA ALA A 196 -18.57 -17.46 -13.29
C ALA A 196 -18.51 -16.22 -12.40
N ILE A 197 -17.60 -16.23 -11.42
CA ILE A 197 -17.28 -15.06 -10.59
C ILE A 197 -16.06 -14.38 -11.21
N VAL A 198 -16.22 -13.13 -11.66
CA VAL A 198 -15.20 -12.41 -12.39
C VAL A 198 -14.80 -11.17 -11.61
N TYR A 199 -13.54 -11.11 -11.22
CA TYR A 199 -12.92 -10.00 -10.53
C TYR A 199 -12.13 -9.13 -11.51
N MET A 200 -12.41 -7.83 -11.50
CA MET A 200 -11.74 -6.83 -12.34
C MET A 200 -10.80 -5.98 -11.50
N GLY A 201 -9.49 -6.22 -11.62
CA GLY A 201 -8.44 -5.37 -11.10
C GLY A 201 -8.15 -4.17 -12.00
N HIS A 202 -7.33 -3.25 -11.50
CA HIS A 202 -6.86 -2.12 -12.31
C HIS A 202 -5.89 -2.59 -13.41
N GLY A 203 -4.89 -3.39 -13.01
CA GLY A 203 -3.74 -3.71 -13.86
C GLY A 203 -2.68 -2.60 -13.82
N THR A 204 -1.43 -2.95 -14.11
CA THR A 204 -0.35 -1.97 -14.21
C THR A 204 0.73 -2.46 -15.17
N HIS A 205 1.53 -1.54 -15.69
CA HIS A 205 2.75 -1.87 -16.43
C HIS A 205 3.90 -2.32 -15.51
N HIS A 206 3.75 -2.12 -14.19
CA HIS A 206 4.70 -2.59 -13.17
C HIS A 206 4.75 -4.12 -13.09
N GLU A 207 5.88 -4.70 -12.70
CA GLU A 207 6.04 -6.15 -12.54
C GLU A 207 5.08 -6.74 -11.49
N ALA A 208 4.67 -5.92 -10.52
CA ALA A 208 3.66 -6.25 -9.52
C ALA A 208 2.31 -6.67 -10.14
N ASN A 209 2.06 -6.39 -11.42
CA ASN A 209 0.89 -6.91 -12.13
C ASN A 209 0.81 -8.46 -12.11
N SER A 210 1.94 -9.14 -11.92
CA SER A 210 2.00 -10.59 -11.68
C SER A 210 1.16 -11.06 -10.48
N THR A 211 0.82 -10.16 -9.55
CA THR A 211 -0.12 -10.39 -8.43
C THR A 211 -1.46 -10.96 -8.92
N TYR A 212 -2.02 -10.43 -10.00
CA TYR A 212 -3.32 -10.89 -10.52
C TYR A 212 -3.24 -12.33 -11.05
N ALA A 213 -2.16 -12.66 -11.76
CA ALA A 213 -1.91 -14.01 -12.25
C ALA A 213 -1.68 -14.98 -11.08
N THR A 214 -0.90 -14.58 -10.07
CA THR A 214 -0.65 -15.37 -8.86
C THR A 214 -1.94 -15.67 -8.10
N LEU A 215 -2.82 -14.68 -7.95
CA LEU A 215 -4.12 -14.86 -7.30
C LEU A 215 -5.01 -15.82 -8.10
N GLN A 216 -5.02 -15.75 -9.44
CA GLN A 216 -5.73 -16.71 -10.30
C GLN A 216 -5.19 -18.14 -10.15
N GLU A 217 -3.86 -18.30 -10.14
CA GLU A 217 -3.21 -19.60 -9.95
C GLU A 217 -3.59 -20.21 -8.59
N LYS A 218 -3.57 -19.42 -7.53
CA LYS A 218 -3.92 -19.87 -6.18
C LYS A 218 -5.40 -20.26 -6.05
N LEU A 219 -6.33 -19.48 -6.60
CA LEU A 219 -7.75 -19.84 -6.67
C LEU A 219 -7.95 -21.18 -7.37
N THR A 220 -7.30 -21.36 -8.52
CA THR A 220 -7.38 -22.59 -9.32
C THR A 220 -6.80 -23.78 -8.55
N ALA A 221 -5.64 -23.60 -7.92
CA ALA A 221 -4.99 -24.64 -7.12
C ALA A 221 -5.81 -25.04 -5.89
N ALA A 222 -6.58 -24.10 -5.31
CA ALA A 222 -7.53 -24.34 -4.24
C ALA A 222 -8.84 -25.00 -4.71
N GLY A 223 -9.01 -25.23 -6.01
CA GLY A 223 -10.19 -25.88 -6.60
C GLY A 223 -11.33 -24.93 -6.99
N HIS A 224 -11.10 -23.62 -6.94
CA HIS A 224 -12.09 -22.60 -7.32
C HIS A 224 -12.00 -22.26 -8.81
N THR A 225 -12.35 -23.22 -9.66
CA THR A 225 -12.15 -23.12 -11.13
C THR A 225 -13.15 -22.23 -11.85
N ASN A 226 -14.17 -21.71 -11.17
CA ASN A 226 -15.16 -20.77 -11.72
C ASN A 226 -14.91 -19.32 -11.30
N TYR A 227 -13.75 -19.04 -10.70
CA TYR A 227 -13.29 -17.68 -10.39
C TYR A 227 -12.26 -17.24 -11.44
N PHE A 228 -12.45 -16.03 -11.96
CA PHE A 228 -11.62 -15.46 -13.00
C PHE A 228 -11.15 -14.06 -12.60
N ILE A 229 -9.90 -13.76 -12.88
CA ILE A 229 -9.29 -12.47 -12.59
C ILE A 229 -8.79 -11.88 -13.89
N GLY A 230 -9.18 -10.64 -14.14
CA GLY A 230 -8.56 -9.83 -15.18
C GLY A 230 -8.38 -8.40 -14.73
N THR A 231 -7.84 -7.60 -15.64
CA THR A 231 -7.43 -6.23 -15.39
C THR A 231 -7.89 -5.31 -16.52
N VAL A 232 -8.12 -4.04 -16.20
CA VAL A 232 -8.47 -3.02 -17.19
C VAL A 232 -7.27 -2.65 -18.06
N GLU A 233 -6.11 -2.41 -17.46
CA GLU A 233 -4.96 -1.78 -18.13
C GLU A 233 -3.81 -2.73 -18.47
N ALA A 234 -3.95 -4.02 -18.14
CA ALA A 234 -2.89 -5.02 -18.31
C ALA A 234 -3.46 -6.39 -18.71
N THR A 235 -2.69 -7.45 -18.44
CA THR A 235 -3.13 -8.84 -18.63
C THR A 235 -3.27 -9.55 -17.28
N PRO A 236 -4.22 -10.49 -17.13
CA PRO A 236 -5.20 -10.95 -18.13
C PRO A 236 -6.21 -9.85 -18.51
N SER A 237 -6.43 -9.65 -19.81
CA SER A 237 -7.36 -8.65 -20.32
C SER A 237 -8.81 -9.15 -20.24
N MET A 238 -9.79 -8.25 -20.48
CA MET A 238 -11.19 -8.64 -20.60
C MET A 238 -11.41 -9.77 -21.63
N ASP A 239 -10.73 -9.72 -22.77
CA ASP A 239 -10.85 -10.73 -23.83
C ASP A 239 -10.30 -12.09 -23.37
N ASP A 240 -9.19 -12.09 -22.63
CA ASP A 240 -8.62 -13.31 -22.04
C ASP A 240 -9.59 -13.93 -21.04
N VAL A 241 -10.17 -13.11 -20.15
CA VAL A 241 -11.17 -13.57 -19.18
C VAL A 241 -12.42 -14.10 -19.88
N LEU A 242 -12.91 -13.42 -20.91
CA LEU A 242 -14.09 -13.87 -21.67
C LEU A 242 -13.85 -15.24 -22.33
N ALA A 243 -12.65 -15.47 -22.87
CA ALA A 243 -12.26 -16.77 -23.40
C ALA A 243 -12.26 -17.86 -22.31
N LEU A 244 -11.69 -17.57 -21.13
CA LEU A 244 -11.67 -18.50 -20.00
C LEU A 244 -13.09 -18.82 -19.49
N VAL A 245 -13.95 -17.80 -19.36
CA VAL A 245 -15.35 -17.98 -18.94
C VAL A 245 -16.11 -18.83 -19.97
N LYS A 246 -15.86 -18.64 -21.26
CA LYS A 246 -16.47 -19.45 -22.32
C LYS A 246 -16.10 -20.92 -22.21
N ASP A 247 -14.85 -21.22 -21.90
CA ASP A 247 -14.37 -22.60 -21.73
C ASP A 247 -14.90 -23.24 -20.43
N SER A 248 -15.31 -22.45 -19.45
CA SER A 248 -15.90 -22.93 -18.19
C SER A 248 -17.31 -23.51 -18.34
N GLY A 249 -18.04 -23.11 -19.39
CA GLY A 249 -19.44 -23.51 -19.60
C GLY A 249 -20.46 -22.76 -18.75
N ALA A 250 -20.06 -21.69 -18.04
CA ALA A 250 -20.96 -20.82 -17.29
C ALA A 250 -22.06 -20.20 -18.17
N LYS A 251 -23.19 -19.85 -17.55
CA LYS A 251 -24.32 -19.14 -18.19
C LYS A 251 -24.53 -17.76 -17.60
N LYS A 252 -24.11 -17.58 -16.35
CA LYS A 252 -24.18 -16.32 -15.61
C LYS A 252 -22.77 -15.86 -15.26
N VAL A 253 -22.57 -14.55 -15.31
CA VAL A 253 -21.34 -13.87 -14.88
C VAL A 253 -21.70 -12.87 -13.79
N VAL A 254 -20.97 -12.92 -12.68
CA VAL A 254 -21.03 -11.89 -11.65
C VAL A 254 -19.73 -11.09 -11.69
N LEU A 255 -19.83 -9.81 -12.02
CA LEU A 255 -18.71 -8.88 -12.14
C LEU A 255 -18.50 -8.14 -10.81
N LEU A 256 -17.30 -8.23 -10.24
CA LEU A 256 -16.90 -7.55 -9.02
C LEU A 256 -15.58 -6.80 -9.20
N PRO A 257 -15.37 -5.64 -8.53
CA PRO A 257 -14.08 -4.96 -8.56
C PRO A 257 -13.07 -5.65 -7.64
N LEU A 258 -11.82 -5.73 -8.07
CA LEU A 258 -10.65 -6.14 -7.29
C LEU A 258 -9.77 -4.93 -6.99
N MET A 259 -10.39 -3.90 -6.43
CA MET A 259 -9.81 -2.62 -6.05
C MET A 259 -10.37 -2.21 -4.68
N ILE A 260 -9.61 -1.48 -3.86
CA ILE A 260 -10.08 -1.01 -2.54
C ILE A 260 -11.41 -0.26 -2.67
N VAL A 261 -11.48 0.64 -3.64
CA VAL A 261 -12.65 1.46 -3.91
C VAL A 261 -13.34 0.97 -5.18
N ALA A 262 -14.67 0.85 -5.15
CA ALA A 262 -15.48 0.72 -6.37
C ALA A 262 -15.70 2.12 -6.96
N GLY A 263 -14.66 2.68 -7.58
CA GLY A 263 -14.64 4.04 -8.13
C GLY A 263 -15.00 4.10 -9.62
N ASP A 264 -14.24 4.90 -10.37
CA ASP A 264 -14.49 5.19 -11.78
C ASP A 264 -14.46 3.91 -12.64
N HIS A 265 -13.37 3.14 -12.59
CA HIS A 265 -13.24 1.89 -13.33
C HIS A 265 -14.37 0.89 -13.03
N ALA A 266 -14.72 0.72 -11.75
CA ALA A 266 -15.82 -0.17 -11.38
C ALA A 266 -17.17 0.31 -11.93
N THR A 267 -17.39 1.62 -11.96
CA THR A 267 -18.66 2.22 -12.38
C THR A 267 -18.81 2.25 -13.90
N ASN A 268 -17.74 2.63 -14.61
CA ASN A 268 -17.75 2.88 -16.05
C ASN A 268 -17.26 1.67 -16.83
N ASP A 269 -16.01 1.24 -16.61
CA ASP A 269 -15.42 0.15 -17.39
C ASP A 269 -16.03 -1.20 -17.05
N MET A 270 -16.35 -1.47 -15.79
CA MET A 270 -16.95 -2.75 -15.41
C MET A 270 -18.47 -2.78 -15.64
N ALA A 271 -19.20 -1.83 -15.05
CA ALA A 271 -20.66 -1.85 -14.93
C ALA A 271 -21.39 -0.85 -15.84
N GLY A 272 -20.65 -0.10 -16.65
CA GLY A 272 -21.19 0.90 -17.56
C GLY A 272 -22.09 0.32 -18.64
N ASN A 273 -22.68 1.20 -19.45
CA ASN A 273 -23.51 0.80 -20.58
C ASN A 273 -22.82 1.06 -21.93
N GLU A 274 -21.54 1.44 -21.91
CA GLU A 274 -20.73 1.66 -23.11
C GLU A 274 -20.35 0.32 -23.75
N GLU A 275 -20.06 0.32 -25.05
CA GLU A 275 -19.82 -0.91 -25.82
C GLU A 275 -18.58 -1.67 -25.36
N ASP A 276 -17.58 -0.95 -24.85
CA ASP A 276 -16.31 -1.46 -24.33
C ASP A 276 -16.34 -1.79 -22.83
N SER A 277 -17.46 -1.54 -22.14
CA SER A 277 -17.61 -1.98 -20.76
C SER A 277 -17.71 -3.51 -20.65
N TRP A 278 -17.15 -4.08 -19.58
CA TRP A 278 -17.13 -5.52 -19.32
C TRP A 278 -18.54 -6.09 -19.29
N LYS A 279 -19.47 -5.41 -18.62
CA LYS A 279 -20.88 -5.79 -18.59
C LYS A 279 -21.46 -5.94 -20.00
N THR A 280 -21.27 -4.95 -20.87
CA THR A 280 -21.79 -5.01 -22.25
C THR A 280 -21.12 -6.11 -23.05
N ALA A 281 -19.80 -6.30 -22.90
CA ALA A 281 -19.07 -7.37 -23.57
C ALA A 281 -19.59 -8.77 -23.19
N PHE A 282 -19.80 -9.05 -21.91
CA PHE A 282 -20.36 -10.33 -21.46
C PHE A 282 -21.83 -10.52 -21.87
N ILE A 283 -22.66 -9.47 -21.84
CA ILE A 283 -24.04 -9.54 -22.35
C ILE A 283 -24.03 -9.90 -23.84
N ASN A 284 -23.18 -9.26 -24.64
CA ASN A 284 -23.06 -9.52 -26.08
C ASN A 284 -22.53 -10.93 -26.38
N ALA A 285 -21.73 -11.50 -25.47
CA ALA A 285 -21.30 -12.90 -25.55
C ALA A 285 -22.38 -13.91 -25.11
N GLY A 286 -23.54 -13.45 -24.62
CA GLY A 286 -24.71 -14.28 -24.34
C GLY A 286 -24.88 -14.69 -22.88
N TYR A 287 -24.18 -14.05 -21.94
CA TYR A 287 -24.31 -14.34 -20.51
C TYR A 287 -25.41 -13.52 -19.84
N GLU A 288 -26.05 -14.08 -18.82
CA GLU A 288 -26.71 -13.26 -17.78
C GLU A 288 -25.62 -12.55 -16.98
N VAL A 289 -25.70 -11.23 -16.83
CA VAL A 289 -24.67 -10.45 -16.11
C VAL A 289 -25.26 -9.73 -14.91
N GLU A 290 -24.62 -9.91 -13.76
CA GLU A 290 -24.90 -9.17 -12.53
C GLU A 290 -23.63 -8.41 -12.11
N CYS A 291 -23.75 -7.12 -11.82
CA CYS A 291 -22.62 -6.30 -11.39
C CYS A 291 -22.76 -5.96 -9.91
N VAL A 292 -21.74 -6.28 -9.12
CA VAL A 292 -21.69 -5.99 -7.69
C VAL A 292 -20.67 -4.88 -7.46
N LEU A 293 -21.15 -3.64 -7.32
CA LEU A 293 -20.31 -2.46 -7.10
C LEU A 293 -19.88 -2.33 -5.63
N LYS A 294 -19.13 -3.33 -5.14
CA LYS A 294 -18.62 -3.39 -3.76
C LYS A 294 -17.10 -3.52 -3.77
N GLY A 295 -16.40 -2.42 -3.48
CA GLY A 295 -14.93 -2.38 -3.38
C GLY A 295 -14.39 -3.18 -2.19
N LEU A 296 -13.15 -3.65 -2.29
CA LEU A 296 -12.50 -4.52 -1.30
C LEU A 296 -12.46 -3.90 0.11
N GLY A 297 -12.38 -2.57 0.23
CA GLY A 297 -12.38 -1.91 1.54
C GLY A 297 -13.67 -2.09 2.35
N GLN A 298 -14.76 -2.55 1.73
CA GLN A 298 -16.00 -2.93 2.42
C GLN A 298 -15.99 -4.35 2.97
N TYR A 299 -14.99 -5.17 2.65
CA TYR A 299 -14.95 -6.58 3.06
C TYR A 299 -14.29 -6.67 4.43
N ASP A 300 -14.97 -7.27 5.40
CA ASP A 300 -14.45 -7.42 6.77
C ASP A 300 -13.13 -8.22 6.78
N GLY A 301 -12.99 -9.20 5.89
CA GLY A 301 -11.75 -9.98 5.73
C GLY A 301 -10.57 -9.13 5.25
N VAL A 302 -10.82 -8.21 4.31
CA VAL A 302 -9.79 -7.27 3.81
C VAL A 302 -9.42 -6.25 4.88
N GLN A 303 -10.39 -5.71 5.62
CA GLN A 303 -10.10 -4.79 6.74
C GLN A 303 -9.25 -5.48 7.82
N LYS A 304 -9.54 -6.74 8.14
CA LYS A 304 -8.73 -7.55 9.08
C LYS A 304 -7.30 -7.77 8.57
N LEU A 305 -7.13 -8.01 7.27
CA LEU A 305 -5.81 -8.19 6.67
C LEU A 305 -4.99 -6.89 6.79
N ILE A 306 -5.57 -5.74 6.47
CA ILE A 306 -4.92 -4.43 6.65
C ILE A 306 -4.58 -4.16 8.13
N ILE A 307 -5.50 -4.48 9.06
CA ILE A 307 -5.22 -4.37 10.51
C ILE A 307 -4.04 -5.26 10.91
N GLN A 308 -3.94 -6.47 10.34
CA GLN A 308 -2.84 -7.39 10.60
C GLN A 308 -1.50 -6.82 10.08
N HIS A 309 -1.44 -6.32 8.85
CA HIS A 309 -0.24 -5.66 8.33
C HIS A 309 0.19 -4.46 9.18
N THR A 310 -0.78 -3.68 9.68
CA THR A 310 -0.49 -2.60 10.63
C THR A 310 0.07 -3.14 11.94
N ALA A 311 -0.45 -4.26 12.45
CA ALA A 311 0.06 -4.89 13.67
C ALA A 311 1.50 -5.38 13.47
N GLU A 312 1.78 -5.99 12.33
CA GLU A 312 3.12 -6.48 11.98
C GLU A 312 4.12 -5.33 11.93
N ALA A 313 3.78 -4.22 11.26
CA ALA A 313 4.61 -3.00 11.25
C ALA A 313 4.79 -2.37 12.65
N MET A 314 3.73 -2.32 13.45
CA MET A 314 3.79 -1.81 14.82
C MET A 314 4.74 -2.63 15.71
N ASN A 315 4.79 -3.94 15.51
CA ASN A 315 5.61 -4.86 16.29
C ASN A 315 7.00 -5.11 15.68
N ALA A 316 7.25 -4.62 14.47
CA ALA A 316 8.53 -4.79 13.81
C ALA A 316 9.67 -4.16 14.63
N PRO A 317 10.78 -4.89 14.88
CA PRO A 317 11.94 -4.31 15.53
C PRO A 317 12.58 -3.23 14.64
N ASP A 318 13.20 -2.22 15.26
CA ASP A 318 13.85 -1.15 14.48
C ASP A 318 15.06 -1.69 13.70
N PRO A 319 15.37 -1.13 12.52
CA PRO A 319 16.53 -1.53 11.73
C PRO A 319 17.81 -1.56 12.57
N LEU A 320 18.57 -2.65 12.47
CA LEU A 320 19.79 -2.85 13.25
C LEU A 320 20.99 -3.07 12.33
N SER A 321 21.87 -2.07 12.26
CA SER A 321 23.06 -2.10 11.40
C SER A 321 24.21 -2.92 12.00
N THR A 322 25.19 -3.29 11.16
CA THR A 322 26.37 -4.06 11.60
C THR A 322 27.11 -3.43 12.78
N SER A 323 27.19 -2.10 12.85
CA SER A 323 27.92 -1.38 13.91
C SER A 323 27.23 -1.46 15.27
N GLN A 324 25.94 -1.82 15.30
CA GLN A 324 25.15 -1.92 16.51
C GLN A 324 25.16 -3.34 17.12
N ILE A 325 25.91 -4.27 16.52
CA ILE A 325 25.98 -5.67 16.95
C ILE A 325 27.44 -6.01 17.24
N LYS A 326 27.71 -6.59 18.41
CA LYS A 326 29.05 -7.05 18.78
C LYS A 326 29.48 -8.21 17.89
N ASP A 327 30.79 -8.29 17.61
CA ASP A 327 31.40 -9.43 16.94
C ASP A 327 31.00 -10.76 17.62
N GLY A 328 30.53 -11.72 16.83
CA GLY A 328 29.98 -12.96 17.34
C GLY A 328 29.24 -13.78 16.30
N THR A 329 28.67 -14.89 16.77
CA THR A 329 27.83 -15.78 15.96
C THR A 329 26.50 -15.98 16.69
N TYR A 330 25.40 -15.74 15.98
CA TYR A 330 24.05 -15.73 16.53
C TYR A 330 23.14 -16.61 15.67
N GLU A 331 22.30 -17.42 16.30
CA GLU A 331 21.20 -18.08 15.58
C GLU A 331 20.02 -17.11 15.56
N ILE A 332 19.50 -16.82 14.37
CA ILE A 332 18.44 -15.83 14.17
C ILE A 332 17.28 -16.42 13.35
N ASN A 333 16.12 -15.78 13.44
CA ASN A 333 14.96 -16.11 12.63
C ASN A 333 15.00 -15.37 11.29
N VAL A 334 14.44 -15.98 10.25
CA VAL A 334 14.28 -15.35 8.94
C VAL A 334 12.85 -15.56 8.48
N GLU A 335 12.16 -14.46 8.22
CA GLU A 335 10.85 -14.49 7.59
C GLU A 335 11.01 -14.50 6.07
N SER A 336 10.09 -15.18 5.38
CA SER A 336 10.06 -15.23 3.93
C SER A 336 8.65 -15.03 3.42
N SER A 337 8.50 -14.23 2.36
CA SER A 337 7.22 -14.01 1.69
C SER A 337 6.62 -15.27 1.05
N SER A 338 7.39 -16.36 0.91
CA SER A 338 6.89 -17.61 0.34
C SER A 338 7.11 -18.83 1.23
N SER A 339 6.03 -19.58 1.44
CA SER A 339 6.02 -20.90 2.08
C SER A 339 6.87 -21.94 1.33
N MET A 340 7.11 -21.73 0.03
CA MET A 340 7.93 -22.58 -0.83
C MET A 340 9.43 -22.29 -0.70
N PHE A 341 9.82 -21.19 -0.03
CA PHE A 341 11.20 -20.84 0.27
C PHE A 341 11.48 -21.03 1.77
N LYS A 342 11.33 -22.28 2.23
CA LYS A 342 11.38 -22.60 3.65
C LYS A 342 12.82 -22.72 4.18
N ILE A 343 13.21 -21.71 4.95
CA ILE A 343 14.45 -21.66 5.74
C ILE A 343 14.20 -22.38 7.08
N VAL A 344 15.10 -23.29 7.46
CA VAL A 344 14.98 -24.08 8.71
C VAL A 344 15.97 -23.66 9.78
N LYS A 345 17.01 -22.92 9.39
CA LYS A 345 18.03 -22.39 10.29
C LYS A 345 18.70 -21.19 9.63
N CYS A 346 19.04 -20.18 10.42
CA CYS A 346 19.92 -19.10 9.99
C CYS A 346 20.97 -18.83 11.07
N VAL A 347 22.23 -18.73 10.64
CA VAL A 347 23.35 -18.37 11.52
C VAL A 347 23.97 -17.08 11.02
N LEU A 348 23.84 -16.03 11.82
CA LEU A 348 24.47 -14.74 11.61
C LEU A 348 25.91 -14.75 12.14
N THR A 349 26.85 -14.25 11.36
CA THR A 349 28.23 -13.98 11.81
C THR A 349 28.53 -12.51 11.63
N VAL A 350 28.83 -11.83 12.74
CA VAL A 350 29.30 -10.44 12.76
C VAL A 350 30.79 -10.46 13.07
N LYS A 351 31.60 -9.86 12.19
CA LYS A 351 33.04 -9.78 12.38
C LYS A 351 33.62 -8.58 11.63
N GLU A 352 34.44 -7.79 12.33
CA GLU A 352 35.21 -6.68 11.73
C GLU A 352 34.32 -5.69 10.94
N GLY A 353 33.11 -5.43 11.43
CA GLY A 353 32.14 -4.52 10.80
C GLY A 353 31.37 -5.10 9.61
N SER A 354 31.53 -6.40 9.31
CA SER A 354 30.77 -7.12 8.29
C SER A 354 29.80 -8.12 8.92
N MET A 355 28.64 -8.32 8.30
CA MET A 355 27.62 -9.27 8.72
C MET A 355 27.29 -10.23 7.57
N ASN A 356 27.33 -11.53 7.84
CA ASN A 356 26.93 -12.55 6.87
C ASN A 356 25.97 -13.54 7.54
N ALA A 357 24.85 -13.81 6.88
CA ALA A 357 23.88 -14.80 7.31
C ALA A 357 24.01 -16.08 6.47
N VAL A 358 24.21 -17.21 7.14
CA VAL A 358 24.14 -18.52 6.50
C VAL A 358 22.74 -19.08 6.73
N ILE A 359 21.91 -19.06 5.68
CA ILE A 359 20.60 -19.70 5.70
C ILE A 359 20.72 -21.17 5.30
N THR A 360 19.98 -22.04 5.97
CA THR A 360 19.86 -23.47 5.66
C THR A 360 18.45 -23.75 5.18
N MET A 361 18.33 -24.35 4.00
CA MET A 361 17.05 -24.66 3.37
C MET A 361 16.49 -26.00 3.85
N SER A 362 15.16 -26.10 3.91
CA SER A 362 14.47 -27.38 4.15
C SER A 362 14.57 -28.39 3.00
N GLY A 363 15.00 -27.95 1.82
CA GLY A 363 15.07 -28.77 0.62
C GLY A 363 16.08 -28.24 -0.39
N ASP A 364 16.20 -28.95 -1.50
CA ASP A 364 17.24 -28.79 -2.53
C ASP A 364 16.71 -28.22 -3.85
N GLY A 365 15.52 -27.60 -3.82
CA GLY A 365 14.84 -27.09 -5.02
C GLY A 365 15.46 -25.84 -5.66
N TYR A 366 16.36 -25.17 -4.94
CA TYR A 366 17.05 -23.95 -5.37
C TYR A 366 18.57 -24.14 -5.26
N ASN A 367 19.33 -23.61 -6.22
CA ASN A 367 20.80 -23.70 -6.21
C ASN A 367 21.50 -22.35 -6.25
N GLN A 368 20.81 -21.25 -6.51
CA GLN A 368 21.41 -19.91 -6.60
C GLN A 368 20.41 -18.86 -6.13
N LEU A 369 20.91 -17.84 -5.45
CA LEU A 369 20.16 -16.64 -5.08
C LEU A 369 20.79 -15.40 -5.73
N TYR A 370 19.98 -14.37 -5.90
CA TYR A 370 20.42 -13.02 -6.23
C TYR A 370 19.72 -12.07 -5.26
N MET A 371 20.47 -11.14 -4.66
CA MET A 371 19.92 -10.16 -3.70
C MET A 371 19.42 -8.95 -4.50
N GLY A 372 18.13 -9.00 -4.84
CA GLY A 372 17.43 -8.12 -5.77
C GLY A 372 16.34 -8.89 -6.51
N THR A 373 15.75 -8.31 -7.56
CA THR A 373 14.63 -8.93 -8.29
C THR A 373 15.10 -9.95 -9.32
N GLY A 374 14.19 -10.79 -9.80
CA GLY A 374 14.44 -11.79 -10.82
C GLY A 374 14.74 -11.16 -12.17
N GLU A 375 14.16 -10.01 -12.47
CA GLU A 375 14.51 -9.24 -13.68
C GLU A 375 15.93 -8.69 -13.61
N GLU A 376 16.33 -8.14 -12.46
CA GLU A 376 17.70 -7.72 -12.24
C GLU A 376 18.67 -8.91 -12.36
N ALA A 377 18.31 -10.06 -11.77
CA ALA A 377 19.09 -11.28 -11.85
C ALA A 377 19.31 -11.75 -13.30
N LEU A 378 18.31 -11.61 -14.19
CA LEU A 378 18.45 -11.93 -15.61
C LEU A 378 19.46 -11.05 -16.35
N ASN A 379 19.65 -9.81 -15.89
CA ASN A 379 20.56 -8.83 -16.47
C ASN A 379 21.92 -8.76 -15.74
N ALA A 380 22.02 -9.36 -14.56
CA ALA A 380 23.21 -9.36 -13.73
C ALA A 380 24.28 -10.35 -14.23
N SER A 381 25.52 -10.12 -13.81
CA SER A 381 26.63 -11.03 -14.09
C SER A 381 26.63 -12.20 -13.11
N ALA A 382 27.01 -13.39 -13.57
CA ALA A 382 26.93 -14.63 -12.79
C ALA A 382 27.81 -14.66 -11.53
N ASP A 383 28.78 -13.77 -11.41
CA ASP A 383 29.61 -13.57 -10.22
C ASP A 383 28.88 -12.82 -9.07
N THR A 384 27.73 -12.21 -9.36
CA THR A 384 26.85 -11.57 -8.36
C THR A 384 25.90 -12.57 -7.70
N TYR A 385 25.76 -13.77 -8.25
CA TYR A 385 24.90 -14.80 -7.70
C TYR A 385 25.54 -15.45 -6.47
N ILE A 386 24.70 -15.78 -5.49
CA ILE A 386 25.07 -16.52 -4.29
C ILE A 386 24.79 -18.01 -4.56
N PRO A 387 25.82 -18.84 -4.80
CA PRO A 387 25.62 -20.26 -5.07
C PRO A 387 25.29 -21.03 -3.79
N SER A 388 24.52 -22.11 -3.95
CA SER A 388 24.27 -23.05 -2.86
C SER A 388 25.55 -23.80 -2.48
N VAL A 389 25.76 -23.98 -1.19
CA VAL A 389 26.81 -24.84 -0.63
C VAL A 389 26.15 -25.93 0.22
N LEU A 390 26.64 -27.16 0.12
CA LEU A 390 26.20 -28.22 1.03
C LEU A 390 26.94 -28.12 2.35
N ASP A 391 26.21 -28.16 3.45
CA ASP A 391 26.82 -28.27 4.78
C ASP A 391 27.32 -29.70 5.07
N ALA A 392 27.83 -29.92 6.29
CA ALA A 392 28.35 -31.22 6.71
C ALA A 392 27.29 -32.33 6.73
N ASP A 393 26.02 -31.98 6.87
CA ASP A 393 24.88 -32.91 6.90
C ASP A 393 24.24 -33.08 5.51
N GLY A 394 24.76 -32.37 4.49
CA GLY A 394 24.27 -32.39 3.12
C GLY A 394 23.07 -31.48 2.89
N ALA A 395 22.75 -30.57 3.81
CA ALA A 395 21.69 -29.58 3.62
C ALA A 395 22.17 -28.43 2.73
N VAL A 396 21.26 -27.88 1.93
CA VAL A 396 21.54 -26.74 1.04
C VAL A 396 21.60 -25.46 1.87
N THR A 397 22.69 -24.70 1.72
CA THR A 397 22.93 -23.44 2.43
C THR A 397 23.31 -22.32 1.47
N PHE A 398 23.03 -21.08 1.87
CA PHE A 398 23.44 -19.86 1.16
C PHE A 398 24.04 -18.87 2.16
N THR A 399 25.15 -18.24 1.79
CA THR A 399 25.79 -17.17 2.58
C THR A 399 25.41 -15.82 2.00
N ILE A 400 24.58 -15.09 2.72
CA ILE A 400 24.02 -13.80 2.31
C ILE A 400 24.76 -12.69 3.06
N PRO A 401 25.43 -11.76 2.36
CA PRO A 401 25.96 -10.57 3.01
C PRO A 401 24.82 -9.63 3.41
N LEU A 402 24.90 -9.07 4.61
CA LEU A 402 23.89 -8.17 5.18
C LEU A 402 24.55 -6.88 5.65
N ASP A 403 23.84 -5.76 5.46
CA ASP A 403 24.22 -4.46 6.03
C ASP A 403 23.37 -4.12 7.27
N THR A 404 22.09 -4.53 7.25
CA THR A 404 21.08 -4.20 8.25
C THR A 404 20.15 -5.39 8.48
N LEU A 405 19.73 -5.60 9.74
CA LEU A 405 18.67 -6.53 10.14
C LEU A 405 17.33 -5.81 10.29
N ASN A 406 16.24 -6.59 10.36
CA ASN A 406 14.87 -6.10 10.55
C ASN A 406 14.36 -5.21 9.41
N VAL A 407 14.94 -5.35 8.21
CA VAL A 407 14.49 -4.67 7.00
C VAL A 407 14.12 -5.69 5.95
N GLU A 408 13.14 -5.36 5.12
CA GLU A 408 12.80 -6.15 3.96
C GLU A 408 13.93 -6.13 2.93
N MET A 409 14.22 -7.30 2.36
CA MET A 409 15.24 -7.47 1.34
C MET A 409 14.73 -8.34 0.21
N ASP A 410 14.83 -7.83 -1.01
CA ASP A 410 14.53 -8.60 -2.21
C ASP A 410 15.55 -9.71 -2.43
N CYS A 411 15.04 -10.89 -2.80
CA CYS A 411 15.82 -12.08 -3.06
C CYS A 411 15.18 -12.90 -4.17
N ALA A 412 15.81 -12.94 -5.34
CA ALA A 412 15.43 -13.85 -6.41
C ALA A 412 16.07 -15.23 -6.19
N ALA A 413 15.25 -16.28 -6.13
CA ALA A 413 15.70 -17.67 -5.97
C ALA A 413 15.54 -18.48 -7.26
N TRP A 414 16.64 -19.06 -7.77
CA TRP A 414 16.61 -19.87 -8.99
C TRP A 414 16.10 -21.27 -8.72
N SER A 415 14.94 -21.62 -9.30
CA SER A 415 14.39 -22.97 -9.19
C SER A 415 15.04 -23.91 -10.20
N ILE A 416 15.66 -24.99 -9.71
CA ILE A 416 16.26 -26.02 -10.57
C ILE A 416 15.20 -26.68 -11.45
N LYS A 417 14.04 -27.02 -10.87
CA LYS A 417 12.99 -27.77 -11.57
C LYS A 417 12.30 -26.95 -12.66
N LYS A 418 12.13 -25.65 -12.42
CA LYS A 418 11.37 -24.75 -13.29
C LYS A 418 12.25 -23.91 -14.18
N GLU A 419 13.56 -23.91 -13.95
CA GLU A 419 14.56 -23.14 -14.70
C GLU A 419 14.15 -21.67 -14.81
N LYS A 420 13.73 -21.10 -13.68
CA LYS A 420 13.32 -19.69 -13.58
C LYS A 420 13.61 -19.10 -12.20
N TRP A 421 13.79 -17.78 -12.18
CA TRP A 421 13.84 -16.98 -10.96
C TRP A 421 12.46 -16.86 -10.33
N TYR A 422 12.45 -16.79 -9.02
CA TYR A 422 11.28 -16.52 -8.22
C TYR A 422 11.62 -15.46 -7.18
N ASP A 423 10.89 -14.35 -7.20
CA ASP A 423 11.08 -13.26 -6.25
C ASP A 423 10.57 -13.64 -4.87
N ARG A 424 11.36 -13.28 -3.87
CA ARG A 424 11.11 -13.47 -2.45
C ARG A 424 11.48 -12.19 -1.73
N THR A 425 10.80 -11.95 -0.63
CA THR A 425 11.18 -10.92 0.34
C THR A 425 11.63 -11.66 1.59
N LEU A 426 12.80 -11.32 2.10
CA LEU A 426 13.37 -11.89 3.32
C LEU A 426 13.52 -10.80 4.38
N ILE A 427 13.24 -11.15 5.64
CA ILE A 427 13.54 -10.30 6.79
C ILE A 427 14.37 -11.10 7.77
N PHE A 428 15.60 -10.65 8.03
CA PHE A 428 16.50 -11.25 9.02
C PHE A 428 16.25 -10.59 10.37
N LEU A 429 15.71 -11.34 11.32
CA LEU A 429 15.24 -10.80 12.59
C LEU A 429 16.34 -10.78 13.66
N SER A 430 16.44 -9.67 14.38
CA SER A 430 17.34 -9.50 15.52
C SER A 430 16.78 -9.98 16.85
N ASP A 431 15.53 -10.43 16.88
CA ASP A 431 14.75 -10.81 18.08
C ASP A 431 15.45 -11.84 19.00
N SER A 432 16.25 -12.71 18.39
CA SER A 432 16.96 -13.81 19.05
C SER A 432 18.39 -13.45 19.44
N ILE A 433 18.87 -12.25 19.07
CA ILE A 433 20.19 -11.75 19.46
C ILE A 433 20.14 -11.33 20.93
N PRO A 434 21.07 -11.78 21.79
CA PRO A 434 21.12 -11.37 23.18
C PRO A 434 21.20 -9.84 23.33
N ALA A 435 20.42 -9.25 24.23
CA ALA A 435 20.39 -7.80 24.42
C ALA A 435 21.77 -7.20 24.79
N ASP A 436 22.64 -7.97 25.45
CA ASP A 436 24.01 -7.55 25.77
C ASP A 436 24.96 -7.61 24.57
N ALA A 437 24.56 -8.23 23.45
CA ALA A 437 25.26 -8.20 22.18
C ALA A 437 24.87 -6.99 21.30
N ILE A 438 23.78 -6.30 21.64
CA ILE A 438 23.34 -5.08 20.96
C ILE A 438 23.95 -3.86 21.66
N THR A 439 24.57 -2.97 20.91
CA THR A 439 25.08 -1.69 21.42
C THR A 439 24.07 -0.60 21.11
N VAL A 440 23.45 -0.05 22.16
CA VAL A 440 22.61 1.15 22.06
C VAL A 440 23.55 2.35 21.85
N GLU A 441 23.36 3.11 20.77
CA GLU A 441 23.99 4.43 20.64
C GLU A 441 23.27 5.48 21.49
#